data_AF-A0A1F5E791-F1
#
_entry.id   AF-A0A1F5E791-F1
#
_cell.length_a   1.000
_cell.length_b   1.000
_cell.length_c   1.000
_cell.angle_alpha   90.00
_cell.angle_beta   90.00
_cell.angle_gamma   90.00
#
_symmetry.space_group_name_H-M   'P 1'
#
loop_
_entity.id
_entity.type
_entity.pdbx_description
1 polymer ?
#
loop_
_entity_poly.entity_id
_entity_poly.type
_entity_poly.pdbx_seq_one_letter_code
_entity_poly.pdbx_strand_id
1 'polypeptide(L)' 'MMLLSDPIILAKPLHIWLGFIALMLLIVQILIGTRIVKLPFWFHTQIVWKILLIVVLLHALYGFKLYFLS' A
#
# COMPACT_ATOMS: atom_id res chain seq x y z
N MET A 1 -15.12 21.67 -9.13
CA MET A 1 -14.68 20.29 -8.83
C MET A 1 -13.45 20.40 -7.95
N MET A 2 -13.55 20.09 -6.66
CA MET A 2 -12.42 20.24 -5.72
C MET A 2 -11.36 19.21 -6.11
N LEU A 3 -10.24 19.67 -6.69
CA LEU A 3 -9.05 18.85 -6.88
C LEU A 3 -8.60 18.41 -5.49
N LEU A 4 -8.92 17.16 -5.11
CA LEU A 4 -8.38 16.53 -3.90
C LEU A 4 -6.85 16.46 -4.05
N SER A 5 -6.15 17.51 -3.64
CA SER A 5 -4.70 17.54 -3.58
C SER A 5 -4.21 16.34 -2.76
N ASP A 6 -3.10 15.74 -3.20
CA ASP A 6 -2.46 14.69 -2.43
C ASP A 6 -2.11 15.23 -1.04
N PRO A 7 -2.70 14.69 0.04
CA PRO A 7 -2.53 15.27 1.36
C PRO A 7 -1.10 15.06 1.85
N ILE A 8 -0.52 16.11 2.41
CA ILE A 8 0.83 16.04 2.99
C ILE A 8 0.71 15.48 4.41
N ILE A 9 1.41 14.37 4.66
CA ILE A 9 1.55 13.75 5.97
C ILE A 9 3.04 13.75 6.32
N LEU A 10 3.42 14.21 7.53
CA LEU A 10 4.82 14.20 7.97
C LEU A 10 5.81 14.74 6.91
N ALA A 11 5.46 15.89 6.30
CA ALA A 11 6.24 16.57 5.25
C ALA A 11 6.41 15.83 3.91
N LYS A 12 5.71 14.72 3.66
CA LYS A 12 5.69 14.02 2.37
C LYS A 12 4.25 13.78 1.88
N PRO A 13 4.01 13.75 0.55
CA PRO A 13 2.72 13.36 -0.01
C PRO A 13 2.27 11.97 0.47
N LEU A 14 0.97 11.78 0.68
CA LEU A 14 0.36 10.53 1.13
C LEU A 14 0.73 9.37 0.19
N HIS A 15 0.78 9.58 -1.13
CA HIS A 15 1.13 8.51 -2.05
C HIS A 15 2.51 7.90 -1.75
N ILE A 16 3.49 8.70 -1.29
CA ILE A 16 4.82 8.20 -0.92
C ILE A 16 4.72 7.26 0.28
N TRP A 17 3.96 7.65 1.31
CA TRP A 17 3.73 6.81 2.49
C TRP A 17 3.00 5.53 2.15
N LEU A 18 1.96 5.60 1.29
CA LEU A 18 1.25 4.43 0.81
C LEU A 18 2.19 3.46 0.07
N GLY A 19 3.15 3.98 -0.71
CA GLY A 19 4.18 3.16 -1.36
C GLY A 19 5.09 2.45 -0.36
N PHE A 20 5.52 3.15 0.69
CA PHE A 20 6.32 2.55 1.77
C PHE A 20 5.54 1.47 2.54
N ILE A 21 4.28 1.74 2.87
CA ILE A 21 3.40 0.77 3.54
C ILE A 21 3.16 -0.45 2.64
N ALA A 22 2.92 -0.25 1.34
CA ALA A 22 2.78 -1.33 0.38
C ALA A 22 4.03 -2.22 0.33
N LEU A 23 5.22 -1.62 0.32
CA LEU A 23 6.48 -2.37 0.34
C LEU A 23 6.61 -3.20 1.62
N MET A 24 6.32 -2.62 2.79
CA MET A 24 6.36 -3.34 4.07
C MET A 24 5.37 -4.51 4.09
N LEU A 25 4.12 -4.29 3.63
CA LEU A 25 3.10 -5.33 3.54
C LEU A 25 3.50 -6.43 2.55
N LEU A 26 4.14 -6.09 1.43
CA LEU A 26 4.65 -7.05 0.46
C LEU A 26 5.75 -7.92 1.08
N ILE A 27 6.68 -7.34 1.83
CA ILE A 27 7.71 -8.10 2.56
C ILE A 27 7.03 -9.07 3.53
N VAL A 28 6.06 -8.61 4.33
CA VAL A 28 5.28 -9.49 5.23
C VAL A 28 4.59 -10.61 4.44
N GLN A 29 3.97 -10.31 3.30
CA GLN A 29 3.31 -11.29 2.45
C GLN A 29 4.28 -12.37 1.97
N ILE A 30 5.48 -11.97 1.53
CA ILE A 30 6.55 -12.87 1.11
C ILE A 30 7.04 -13.71 2.29
N LEU A 31 7.34 -13.11 3.44
CA LEU A 31 7.84 -13.80 4.62
C LEU A 31 6.88 -14.86 5.16
N ILE A 32 5.57 -14.59 5.14
CA ILE A 32 4.55 -15.58 5.53
C ILE A 32 4.41 -16.64 4.44
N GLY A 33 4.38 -16.24 3.16
CA GLY A 33 4.25 -17.16 2.03
C GLY A 33 5.40 -18.16 1.92
N THR A 34 6.62 -17.73 2.25
CA THR A 34 7.83 -18.57 2.31
C THR A 34 8.00 -19.30 3.64
N ARG A 35 7.06 -19.14 4.58
CA ARG A 35 7.08 -19.75 5.92
C ARG A 35 8.30 -19.37 6.79
N ILE A 36 8.98 -18.27 6.47
CA ILE A 36 10.02 -17.70 7.33
C ILE A 36 9.40 -17.22 8.64
N VAL A 37 8.25 -16.55 8.56
CA VAL A 37 7.45 -16.14 9.71
C VAL A 37 6.35 -17.17 9.96
N LYS A 38 6.29 -17.71 11.19
CA LYS A 38 5.28 -18.68 11.62
C LYS A 38 3.96 -17.98 11.98
N LEU A 39 3.25 -17.51 10.97
CA LEU A 39 1.87 -17.05 11.09
C LEU A 39 0.91 -18.07 10.45
N PRO A 40 -0.35 -18.14 10.90
CA PRO A 40 -1.35 -18.98 10.26
C PRO A 40 -1.48 -18.63 8.78
N PHE A 41 -1.50 -19.63 7.89
CA PHE A 41 -1.53 -19.37 6.44
C PHE A 41 -2.78 -18.58 5.99
N TRP A 42 -3.86 -18.62 6.76
CA TRP A 42 -5.05 -17.81 6.50
C TRP A 42 -4.79 -16.30 6.64
N PHE A 43 -3.81 -15.85 7.43
CA PHE A 43 -3.41 -14.44 7.47
C PHE A 43 -2.89 -13.99 6.09
N HIS A 44 -2.06 -14.82 5.45
CA HIS A 44 -1.54 -14.58 4.11
C HIS A 44 -2.65 -14.56 3.04
N THR A 45 -3.61 -15.50 3.12
CA THR A 45 -4.65 -15.68 2.10
C THR A 45 -5.97 -14.97 2.36
N GLN A 46 -6.18 -14.34 3.53
CA GLN A 46 -7.44 -13.65 3.84
C GLN A 46 -7.27 -12.22 4.31
N ILE A 47 -6.15 -11.87 4.94
CA ILE A 47 -5.95 -10.54 5.53
C ILE A 47 -4.92 -9.75 4.72
N VAL A 48 -3.66 -10.21 4.74
CA VAL A 48 -2.51 -9.40 4.30
C VAL A 48 -2.62 -9.03 2.82
N TRP A 49 -3.01 -9.97 1.95
CA TRP A 49 -3.17 -9.67 0.52
C TRP A 49 -4.28 -8.63 0.24
N LYS A 50 -5.39 -8.66 1.00
CA LYS A 50 -6.51 -7.71 0.80
C LYS A 50 -6.09 -6.31 1.21
N ILE A 51 -5.42 -6.19 2.36
CA ILE A 51 -4.90 -4.92 2.84
C ILE A 51 -3.86 -4.38 1.85
N LEU A 52 -2.91 -5.22 1.43
CA LEU A 52 -1.91 -4.86 0.41
C LEU A 52 -2.56 -4.38 -0.88
N LEU A 53 -3.58 -5.09 -1.38
CA LEU A 53 -4.28 -4.70 -2.60
C LEU A 53 -4.92 -3.31 -2.47
N ILE A 54 -5.64 -3.05 -1.37
CA ILE A 54 -6.27 -1.74 -1.13
C ILE A 54 -5.20 -0.63 -1.10
N VAL A 55 -4.11 -0.84 -0.37
CA VAL A 55 -3.03 0.16 -0.26
C VAL A 55 -2.39 0.43 -1.61
N VAL A 56 -2.15 -0.61 -2.43
CA VAL A 56 -1.57 -0.46 -3.77
C VAL A 56 -2.52 0.27 -4.71
N LEU A 57 -3.82 -0.03 -4.67
CA LEU A 57 -4.82 0.68 -5.48
C LEU A 57 -4.86 2.17 -5.12
N LEU A 58 -4.83 2.51 -3.82
CA LEU A 58 -4.77 3.91 -3.38
C LEU A 58 -3.45 4.57 -3.79
N HIS A 59 -2.32 3.90 -3.59
CA HIS A 59 -1.00 4.40 -4.02
C HIS A 59 -0.99 4.72 -5.53
N ALA A 60 -1.49 3.79 -6.35
CA ALA A 60 -1.58 3.96 -7.79
C ALA A 60 -2.55 5.09 -8.18
N LEU A 61 -3.70 5.21 -7.52
CA LEU A 61 -4.67 6.27 -7.78
C LEU A 61 -4.07 7.67 -7.50
N TYR A 62 -3.45 7.87 -6.33
CA TYR A 62 -2.84 9.15 -5.98
C TYR A 62 -1.61 9.45 -6.85
N GLY A 63 -0.76 8.46 -7.11
CA GLY A 63 0.38 8.60 -8.01
C GLY A 63 -0.05 8.96 -9.44
N PHE A 64 -1.02 8.23 -10.00
CA PHE A 64 -1.55 8.49 -11.34
C PHE A 64 -2.11 9.91 -11.45
N LYS A 65 -2.90 10.32 -10.44
CA LYS A 65 -3.44 11.66 -10.39
C LYS A 65 -2.33 12.72 -10.40
N LEU A 66 -1.29 12.56 -9.59
CA LEU A 66 -0.20 13.53 -9.46
C LEU A 66 0.64 13.65 -10.73
N TYR A 67 0.94 12.53 -11.40
CA TYR A 67 1.82 12.53 -12.57
C TYR A 67 1.11 12.76 -13.90
N PHE A 68 -0.20 12.51 -14.00
CA PHE A 68 -0.91 12.54 -15.29
C PHE A 68 -2.15 13.42 -15.32
N LEU A 69 -2.75 13.79 -14.17
CA LEU A 69 -4.01 14.53 -14.11
C LEU A 69 -3.93 15.87 -13.36
N SER A 70 -2.75 16.25 -12.87
CA SER A 70 -2.54 17.43 -12.02
C SER A 70 -1.66 18.49 -12.67
#